data_AF-A0A3E2WA90-F1
#
_entry.id   AF-A0A3E2WA90-F1
#
_cell.length_a   1.000
_cell.length_b   1.000
_cell.length_c   1.000
_cell.angle_alpha   90.00
_cell.angle_beta   90.00
_cell.angle_gamma   90.00
#
_symmetry.space_group_name_H-M   'P 1'
#
loop_
_entity.id
_entity.type
_entity.pdbx_description
1 polymer ?
#
loop_
_entity_poly.entity_id
_entity_poly.type
_entity_poly.pdbx_seq_one_letter_code
_entity_poly.pdbx_strand_id
1 'polypeptide(L)' 'MHEKIVDIQNAFWKAYTDFRKTKDMRQYNADTRRICDKYRSDPYMLQFCQNIMLSWAPVINGMKEWS' A
#
# COMPACT_ATOMS: atom_id res chain seq x y z
N MET A 1 7.77 5.59 16.41
CA MET A 1 8.01 5.86 14.97
C MET A 1 8.31 4.57 14.22
N HIS A 2 9.33 3.80 14.64
CA HIS A 2 9.67 2.52 14.03
C HIS A 2 8.48 1.56 13.88
N GLU A 3 7.70 1.34 14.95
CA GLU A 3 6.53 0.45 14.92
C GLU A 3 5.47 0.88 13.91
N LYS A 4 5.24 2.18 13.76
CA LYS A 4 4.28 2.74 12.77
C LYS A 4 4.76 2.49 11.34
N ILE A 5 6.06 2.67 11.09
CA ILE A 5 6.68 2.38 9.80
C ILE A 5 6.57 0.88 9.47
N VAL A 6 6.85 0.02 10.44
CA VAL A 6 6.74 -1.45 10.28
C VAL A 6 5.30 -1.85 9.96
N ASP A 7 4.32 -1.31 10.69
CA ASP A 7 2.90 -1.55 10.44
C ASP A 7 2.47 -1.13 9.02
N ILE A 8 2.92 0.04 8.55
CA ILE A 8 2.64 0.52 7.19
C ILE A 8 3.29 -0.42 6.15
N GLN A 9 4.58 -0.70 6.28
CA GLN A 9 5.30 -1.58 5.34
C GLN A 9 4.67 -2.97 5.26
N ASN A 10 4.30 -3.56 6.39
CA ASN A 10 3.65 -4.86 6.44
C ASN A 10 2.28 -4.85 5.77
N ALA A 11 1.50 -3.78 5.94
CA ALA A 11 0.20 -3.65 5.28
C ALA A 11 0.34 -3.55 3.76
N PHE A 12 1.30 -2.76 3.26
CA PHE A 12 1.58 -2.66 1.82
C PHE A 12 2.10 -3.97 1.24
N TRP A 13 3.01 -4.64 1.94
CA TRP A 13 3.50 -5.95 1.54
C TRP A 13 2.37 -6.97 1.43
N LYS A 14 1.47 -7.02 2.43
CA LYS A 14 0.29 -7.88 2.38
C LYS A 14 -0.59 -7.57 1.17
N ALA A 15 -0.99 -6.31 0.99
CA ALA A 15 -1.83 -5.88 -0.13
C ALA A 15 -1.21 -6.26 -1.49
N TYR A 16 0.10 -6.06 -1.64
CA TYR A 16 0.84 -6.48 -2.83
C TYR A 16 0.80 -8.00 -3.03
N THR A 17 1.06 -8.80 -2.00
CA THR A 17 1.05 -10.27 -2.12
C THR A 17 -0.34 -10.82 -2.44
N ASP A 18 -1.40 -10.20 -1.92
CA ASP A 18 -2.78 -10.57 -2.23
C ASP A 18 -3.15 -10.17 -3.66
N PHE A 19 -2.75 -8.98 -4.11
CA PHE A 19 -2.90 -8.57 -5.50
C PHE A 19 -2.19 -9.51 -6.46
N ARG A 20 -0.97 -9.97 -6.13
CA ARG A 20 -0.23 -10.91 -6.98
C ARG A 20 -0.98 -12.22 -7.23
N LYS A 21 -1.76 -12.69 -6.24
CA LYS A 21 -2.55 -13.93 -6.32
C LYS A 21 -3.89 -13.72 -7.01
N THR A 22 -4.56 -12.61 -6.73
CA THR A 22 -5.97 -12.38 -7.11
C THR A 22 -6.14 -11.49 -8.34
N LYS A 23 -5.13 -10.66 -8.63
CA LYS A 23 -5.19 -9.53 -9.57
C LYS A 23 -6.33 -8.53 -9.28
N ASP A 24 -6.87 -8.56 -8.06
CA ASP A 24 -7.95 -7.68 -7.64
C ASP A 24 -7.43 -6.29 -7.23
N MET A 25 -7.50 -5.35 -8.17
CA MET A 25 -7.13 -3.95 -7.92
C MET A 25 -8.07 -3.24 -6.94
N ARG A 26 -9.34 -3.63 -6.86
CA ARG A 26 -10.29 -2.99 -5.93
C ARG A 26 -9.91 -3.34 -4.51
N GLN A 27 -9.58 -4.61 -4.27
CA GLN A 27 -9.08 -5.07 -2.96
C GLN A 27 -7.76 -4.39 -2.59
N TYR A 28 -6.80 -4.35 -3.52
CA TYR A 28 -5.52 -3.64 -3.30
C TYR A 28 -5.72 -2.16 -2.90
N ASN A 29 -6.58 -1.44 -3.63
CA ASN A 29 -6.87 -0.03 -3.34
C ASN A 29 -7.59 0.14 -1.99
N ALA A 30 -8.48 -0.79 -1.62
CA ALA A 30 -9.16 -0.75 -0.33
C ALA A 30 -8.19 -0.97 0.83
N ASP A 31 -7.29 -1.94 0.73
CA ASP A 31 -6.32 -2.28 1.78
C ASP A 31 -5.30 -1.17 2.00
N THR A 32 -4.76 -0.62 0.91
CA THR A 32 -3.81 0.51 0.97
C THR A 32 -4.47 1.79 1.50
N ARG A 33 -5.73 2.07 1.12
CA ARG A 33 -6.48 3.20 1.69
C ARG A 33 -6.75 3.03 3.17
N ARG A 34 -7.10 1.82 3.62
CA ARG A 34 -7.36 1.52 5.04
C ARG A 34 -6.15 1.84 5.92
N ILE A 35 -4.94 1.47 5.51
CA ILE A 35 -3.73 1.79 6.29
C ILE A 35 -3.42 3.29 6.27
N CYS A 36 -3.63 3.99 5.15
CA CYS A 36 -3.51 5.45 5.09
C CYS A 36 -4.49 6.15 6.05
N ASP A 37 -5.74 5.68 6.09
CA ASP A 37 -6.79 6.26 6.94
C ASP A 37 -6.52 6.04 8.43
N LYS A 38 -5.92 4.91 8.82
CA LYS A 38 -5.44 4.66 10.19
C LYS A 38 -4.48 5.75 10.68
N TYR A 39 -3.66 6.30 9.79
CA TYR A 39 -2.66 7.32 10.10
C TYR A 39 -3.06 8.74 9.68
N ARG A 40 -4.33 8.99 9.35
CA ARG A 40 -4.81 10.29 8.84
C ARG A 40 -4.51 11.46 9.78
N SER A 41 -4.53 11.25 11.10
CA SER A 41 -4.24 12.27 12.10
C SER A 41 -2.75 12.44 12.43
N ASP A 42 -1.87 11.65 11.81
CA ASP A 42 -0.42 11.72 11.96
C ASP A 42 0.20 12.17 10.63
N PRO A 43 0.46 13.47 10.42
CA PRO A 43 0.86 14.00 9.12
C PRO A 43 2.13 13.35 8.54
N TYR A 44 3.11 13.03 9.39
CA TYR A 44 4.36 12.39 8.96
C TYR A 44 4.11 10.95 8.48
N MET A 45 3.27 10.20 9.20
CA MET A 45 2.96 8.83 8.79
C MET A 45 2.01 8.79 7.61
N LEU A 46 1.08 9.74 7.49
CA LEU A 46 0.25 9.88 6.29
C LEU A 46 1.10 10.19 5.06
N GLN A 47 2.07 11.12 5.18
CA GLN A 47 3.00 11.41 4.09
C GLN A 47 3.86 10.20 3.73
N PHE A 48 4.33 9.46 4.73
CA PHE A 48 5.04 8.20 4.50
C PHE A 48 4.16 7.18 3.73
N CYS A 49 2.91 6.97 4.13
CA CYS A 49 1.97 6.12 3.41
C CYS A 49 1.77 6.56 1.95
N GLN A 50 1.62 7.86 1.70
CA GLN A 50 1.45 8.41 0.35
C GLN A 50 2.70 8.17 -0.52
N ASN A 51 3.89 8.37 0.04
CA ASN A 51 5.14 8.07 -0.66
C ASN A 51 5.24 6.59 -1.02
N ILE A 52 4.88 5.70 -0.09
CA ILE A 52 4.87 4.26 -0.33
C ILE A 52 3.89 3.90 -1.45
N MET A 53 2.67 4.45 -1.46
CA MET A 53 1.70 4.22 -2.55
C MET A 53 2.30 4.58 -3.93
N LEU A 54 2.96 5.73 -4.01
CA LEU A 54 3.60 6.19 -5.25
C LEU A 54 4.75 5.27 -5.67
N SER A 55 5.56 4.80 -4.72
CA SER A 55 6.67 3.87 -5.00
C SER A 55 6.19 2.51 -5.52
N TRP A 56 5.04 2.02 -5.07
CA TRP A 56 4.47 0.75 -5.54
C TRP A 56 3.72 0.86 -6.87
N ALA A 57 3.28 2.06 -7.28
CA ALA A 57 2.47 2.24 -8.48
C ALA A 57 3.11 1.68 -9.77
N PRO A 58 4.42 1.90 -10.07
CA PRO A 58 5.07 1.30 -11.23
C PRO A 58 5.10 -0.23 -11.19
N VAL A 59 5.33 -0.82 -10.02
CA VAL A 59 5.37 -2.29 -9.84
C VAL A 59 4.00 -2.90 -10.12
N ILE A 60 2.93 -2.31 -9.55
CA ILE A 60 1.56 -2.79 -9.73
C ILE A 60 1.11 -2.62 -11.19
N ASN A 61 1.45 -1.49 -11.83
CA ASN A 61 1.10 -1.25 -13.23
C ASN A 61 1.87 -2.18 -14.19
N GLY A 62 3.17 -2.40 -13.96
CA GLY A 62 3.93 -3.38 -14.72
C GLY A 62 3.34 -4.79 -14.61
N MET A 63 2.78 -5.17 -13.47
CA MET A 63 2.09 -6.46 -13.34
C MET A 63 0.76 -6.57 -14.08
N LYS A 64 0.16 -5.46 -14.49
CA LYS A 64 -1.03 -5.44 -15.36
C LYS A 64 -0.66 -5.49 -16.84
N GLU A 65 0.44 -4.85 -17.22
CA GLU A 65 0.91 -4.84 -18.61
C GLU A 65 1.36 -6.23 -19.07
N TRP A 66 1.76 -7.10 -18.12
CA TRP A 66 2.29 -8.44 -18.39
C TRP A 66 1.34 -9.58 -17.97
N SER A 67 0.08 -9.26 -17.60
CA SER A 67 -0.98 -10.22 -17.26
C SER A 67 -2.01 -10.35 -18.36
#